data_AF-A0A3Q0ISK4-F1
#
_entry.id   AF-A0A3Q0ISK4-F1
#
_cell.length_a   1.000
_cell.length_b   1.000
_cell.length_c   1.000
_cell.angle_alpha   90.00
_cell.angle_beta   90.00
_cell.angle_gamma   90.00
#
_symmetry.space_group_name_H-M   'P 1'
#
loop_
_entity.id
_entity.type
_entity.pdbx_description
1 polymer ?
#
loop_
_entity_poly.entity_id
_entity_poly.type
_entity_poly.pdbx_seq_one_letter_code
_entity_poly.pdbx_strand_id
1 'polypeptide(L)'
;MNPYMYIYALSVAILHRPDCKEIPLPAFAEVLPDKFMDKSVFVRLREEANLVDEGSRVPFEISKDYSASDLDEEHRVAYFREDIGVNLHHWHWHLVYPTDSPSNIVNKDRRGELFYYMHQQILARYNVERLCNKLMRTRKFNNLREPMPEAYFSKLDNVNSSKTWPARFKNATLSDVNRDNDGLRFELADLDRWRDRILEAIHTGSVSTPRGERIPLTEEKGIDILGNLMESSNLSINRKLYGELHNFGHVAISFCHDPDNRYLVNN
;
A
#
# COMPACT_ATOMS: atom_id res chain seq x y z
N MET A 1 18.63 -14.09 -3.23
CA MET A 1 17.30 -13.72 -2.67
C MET A 1 17.14 -12.22 -2.79
N ASN A 2 15.97 -11.69 -3.19
CA ASN A 2 15.75 -10.25 -3.24
C ASN A 2 15.88 -9.63 -1.82
N PRO A 3 16.63 -8.52 -1.61
CA PRO A 3 16.87 -7.99 -0.26
C PRO A 3 15.61 -7.51 0.46
N TYR A 4 14.66 -6.88 -0.23
CA TYR A 4 13.39 -6.45 0.38
C TYR A 4 12.54 -7.66 0.82
N MET A 5 12.50 -8.71 -0.01
CA MET A 5 11.83 -9.96 0.34
C MET A 5 12.46 -10.64 1.56
N TYR A 6 13.80 -10.62 1.65
CA TYR A 6 14.53 -11.13 2.81
C TYR A 6 14.18 -10.36 4.09
N ILE A 7 14.23 -9.02 4.06
CA ILE A 7 13.91 -8.18 5.22
C ILE A 7 12.46 -8.42 5.67
N TYR A 8 11.51 -8.47 4.73
CA TYR A 8 10.12 -8.77 5.04
C TYR A 8 9.96 -10.15 5.69
N ALA A 9 10.47 -11.21 5.06
CA ALA A 9 10.33 -12.58 5.56
C ALA A 9 11.00 -12.78 6.93
N LEU A 10 12.19 -12.20 7.14
CA LEU A 10 12.88 -12.24 8.42
C LEU A 10 12.10 -11.50 9.50
N SER A 11 11.57 -10.31 9.19
CA SER A 11 10.80 -9.51 10.15
C SER A 11 9.51 -10.23 10.56
N VAL A 12 8.78 -10.83 9.60
CA VAL A 12 7.61 -11.67 9.91
C VAL A 12 8.01 -12.85 10.78
N ALA A 13 9.13 -13.53 10.48
CA ALA A 13 9.58 -14.68 11.26
C ALA A 13 9.91 -14.28 12.71
N ILE A 14 10.64 -13.18 12.92
CA ILE A 14 10.98 -12.66 14.26
C ILE A 14 9.72 -12.33 15.06
N LEU A 15 8.73 -11.67 14.45
CA LEU A 15 7.50 -11.27 15.14
C LEU A 15 6.60 -12.43 15.58
N HIS A 16 6.67 -13.57 14.89
CA HIS A 16 5.71 -14.66 15.08
C HIS A 16 6.31 -15.91 15.75
N ARG A 17 7.63 -16.04 15.75
CA ARG A 17 8.30 -17.18 16.37
C ARG A 17 8.31 -17.06 17.90
N PRO A 18 7.89 -18.10 18.64
CA PRO A 18 7.86 -18.05 20.10
C PRO A 18 9.22 -17.78 20.75
N ASP A 19 10.31 -18.24 20.12
CA ASP A 19 11.69 -18.08 20.59
C ASP A 19 12.32 -16.71 20.21
N CYS A 20 11.61 -15.85 19.49
CA CYS A 20 12.08 -14.53 19.06
C CYS A 20 11.33 -13.36 19.70
N LYS A 21 10.43 -13.60 20.67
CA LYS A 21 9.55 -12.57 21.25
C LYS A 21 10.26 -11.34 21.83
N GLU A 22 11.47 -11.53 22.36
CA GLU A 22 12.26 -10.48 22.98
C GLU A 22 13.31 -9.86 22.03
N ILE A 23 13.30 -10.25 20.75
CA ILE A 23 14.24 -9.70 19.75
C ILE A 23 13.62 -8.42 19.17
N PRO A 24 14.20 -7.23 19.44
CA PRO A 24 13.70 -6.00 18.85
C PRO A 24 13.98 -6.00 17.34
N LEU A 25 12.99 -5.55 16.57
CA LEU A 25 13.21 -5.22 15.17
C LEU A 25 13.73 -3.77 15.05
N PRO A 26 14.79 -3.53 14.27
CA PRO A 26 15.20 -2.16 13.97
C PRO A 26 14.09 -1.43 13.22
N ALA A 27 14.03 -0.11 13.39
CA ALA A 27 13.04 0.70 12.68
C ALA A 27 13.25 0.58 11.17
N PHE A 28 12.19 0.32 10.42
CA PHE A 28 12.30 0.10 8.98
C PHE A 28 12.83 1.33 8.22
N ALA A 29 12.63 2.53 8.76
CA ALA A 29 13.22 3.76 8.22
C ALA A 29 14.75 3.82 8.38
N GLU A 30 15.32 3.10 9.34
CA GLU A 30 16.78 2.97 9.49
C GLU A 30 17.35 1.86 8.59
N VAL A 31 16.55 0.80 8.35
CA VAL A 31 16.96 -0.33 7.50
C VAL A 31 16.83 0.01 6.01
N LEU A 32 15.73 0.64 5.61
CA LEU A 32 15.42 1.02 4.22
C LEU A 32 15.04 2.52 4.12
N PRO A 33 15.98 3.43 4.42
CA PRO A 33 15.71 4.86 4.42
C PRO A 33 15.26 5.36 3.03
N ASP A 34 15.65 4.69 1.94
CA ASP A 34 15.28 5.04 0.55
C ASP A 34 13.77 5.02 0.28
N LYS A 35 12.99 4.36 1.15
CA LYS A 35 11.52 4.33 1.07
C LYS A 35 10.84 5.55 1.69
N PHE A 36 11.58 6.41 2.40
CA PHE A 36 11.00 7.43 3.27
C PHE A 36 11.47 8.86 2.98
N MET A 37 12.48 9.06 2.14
CA MET A 37 13.02 10.39 1.87
C MET A 37 13.53 10.55 0.44
N ASP A 38 13.58 11.81 -0.01
CA ASP A 38 14.06 12.19 -1.33
C ASP A 38 15.45 11.60 -1.64
N LYS A 39 15.59 11.04 -2.84
CA LYS A 39 16.86 10.47 -3.31
C LYS A 39 18.04 11.44 -3.25
N SER A 40 17.78 12.75 -3.38
CA SER A 40 18.85 13.77 -3.33
C SER A 40 19.54 13.85 -1.96
N VAL A 41 18.88 13.39 -0.90
CA VAL A 41 19.46 13.30 0.45
C VAL A 41 20.60 12.29 0.49
N PHE A 42 20.44 11.12 -0.13
CA PHE A 42 21.45 10.07 -0.13
C PHE A 42 22.73 10.42 -0.89
N VAL A 43 22.61 11.25 -1.93
CA VAL A 43 23.78 11.75 -2.66
C VAL A 43 24.66 12.59 -1.74
N ARG A 44 24.04 13.53 -1.01
CA ARG A 44 24.75 14.41 -0.07
C ARG A 44 25.28 13.65 1.14
N LEU A 45 24.49 12.71 1.68
CA LEU A 45 24.95 11.84 2.77
C LEU A 45 26.17 11.01 2.38
N ARG A 46 26.24 10.53 1.13
CA ARG A 46 27.39 9.77 0.64
C ARG A 46 28.63 10.67 0.50
N GLU A 47 28.47 11.90 0.05
CA GLU A 47 29.55 12.88 0.00
C GLU A 47 30.07 13.18 1.41
N GLU A 48 29.19 13.51 2.36
CA GLU A 48 29.54 13.77 3.76
C GLU A 48 30.25 12.57 4.40
N ALA A 49 29.72 11.36 4.21
CA ALA A 49 30.28 10.15 4.79
C ALA A 49 31.71 9.86 4.29
N ASN A 50 32.04 10.27 3.07
CA ASN A 50 33.36 10.06 2.46
C ASN A 50 34.35 11.20 2.74
N LEU A 51 33.86 12.43 2.96
CA LEU A 51 34.69 13.62 3.05
C LEU A 51 34.84 14.17 4.47
N VAL A 52 33.90 13.86 5.37
CA VAL A 52 33.83 14.44 6.72
C VAL A 52 34.03 13.36 7.78
N ASP A 53 34.96 13.63 8.69
CA ASP A 53 35.23 12.79 9.85
C ASP A 53 33.98 12.62 10.72
N GLU A 54 33.76 11.41 11.24
CA GLU A 54 32.54 11.04 11.95
C GLU A 54 32.17 11.99 13.10
N GLY A 55 33.16 12.50 13.85
CA GLY A 55 32.95 13.43 14.96
C GLY A 55 32.58 14.86 14.56
N SER A 56 32.68 15.19 13.28
CA SER A 56 32.44 16.55 12.73
C SER A 56 31.19 16.64 11.86
N ARG A 57 30.49 15.52 11.65
CA ARG A 57 29.28 15.46 10.81
C ARG A 57 28.12 16.19 11.48
N VAL A 58 27.35 16.91 10.68
CA VAL A 58 26.12 17.58 11.12
C VAL A 58 24.87 16.88 10.55
N PRO A 59 23.73 16.90 11.26
CA PRO A 59 22.49 16.36 10.72
C PRO A 59 22.08 17.07 9.42
N PHE A 60 21.61 16.30 8.44
CA PHE A 60 21.03 16.84 7.22
C PHE A 60 19.57 17.22 7.43
N GLU A 61 19.23 18.45 7.05
CA GLU A 61 17.83 18.88 6.96
C GLU A 61 17.20 18.35 5.68
N ILE A 62 16.08 17.64 5.83
CA ILE A 62 15.29 17.12 4.71
C ILE A 62 14.18 18.13 4.45
N SER A 63 14.14 18.68 3.24
CA SER A 63 13.06 19.59 2.82
C SER A 63 11.73 18.86 2.86
N LYS A 64 10.72 19.48 3.47
CA LYS A 64 9.32 19.04 3.36
C LYS A 64 8.78 19.21 1.94
N ASP A 65 9.26 20.22 1.23
CA ASP A 65 8.76 20.58 -0.11
C ASP A 65 9.65 19.94 -1.18
N TYR A 66 9.57 18.61 -1.30
CA TYR A 66 10.40 17.85 -2.24
C TYR A 66 9.60 17.19 -3.38
N SER A 67 8.36 16.77 -3.11
CA SER A 67 7.52 16.06 -4.10
C SER A 67 6.84 17.02 -5.08
N ALA A 68 6.38 18.17 -4.59
CA ALA A 68 5.74 19.24 -5.35
C ALA A 68 6.02 20.63 -4.75
N SER A 69 5.53 21.67 -5.42
CA SER A 69 5.51 23.06 -4.93
C SER A 69 4.07 23.47 -4.60
N ASP A 70 3.90 24.65 -3.99
CA ASP A 70 2.57 25.21 -3.66
C ASP A 70 1.66 25.49 -4.88
N LEU A 71 2.16 25.32 -6.11
CA LEU A 71 1.35 25.31 -7.32
C LEU A 71 0.40 24.09 -7.41
N ASP A 72 0.73 23.01 -6.72
CA ASP A 72 -0.15 21.86 -6.55
C ASP A 72 -0.91 21.97 -5.23
N GLU A 73 -2.24 22.09 -5.29
CA GLU A 73 -3.06 22.22 -4.09
C GLU A 73 -2.98 21.00 -3.18
N GLU A 74 -2.73 19.81 -3.76
CA GLU A 74 -2.55 18.59 -2.99
C GLU A 74 -1.30 18.66 -2.12
N HIS A 75 -0.30 19.48 -2.46
CA HIS A 75 0.92 19.65 -1.66
C HIS A 75 0.66 20.13 -0.23
N ARG A 76 -0.45 20.83 0.01
CA ARG A 76 -0.82 21.35 1.34
C ARG A 76 -0.92 20.26 2.41
N VAL A 77 -1.30 19.04 2.02
CA VAL A 77 -1.41 17.88 2.94
C VAL A 77 -0.29 16.87 2.75
N ALA A 78 0.82 17.26 2.08
CA ALA A 78 2.02 16.42 1.95
C ALA A 78 2.59 16.02 3.32
N TYR A 79 2.53 16.90 4.33
CA TYR A 79 2.97 16.58 5.69
C TYR A 79 2.24 15.40 6.33
N PHE A 80 1.04 15.03 5.85
CA PHE A 80 0.34 13.83 6.31
C PHE A 80 0.74 12.62 5.47
N ARG A 81 0.80 12.78 4.14
CA ARG A 81 1.05 11.68 3.19
C ARG A 81 2.50 11.19 3.19
N GLU A 82 3.42 12.11 3.41
CA GLU A 82 4.88 11.90 3.32
C GLU A 82 5.53 11.87 4.71
N ASP A 83 4.72 11.86 5.79
CA ASP A 83 5.23 11.65 7.14
C ASP A 83 5.81 10.24 7.29
N ILE A 84 7.01 10.17 7.85
CA ILE A 84 7.72 8.91 8.07
C ILE A 84 6.93 8.02 9.05
N GLY A 85 6.35 8.60 10.11
CA GLY A 85 5.59 7.88 11.12
C GLY A 85 4.30 7.25 10.56
N VAL A 86 3.55 7.98 9.74
CA VAL A 86 2.33 7.50 9.08
C VAL A 86 2.65 6.35 8.13
N ASN A 87 3.69 6.48 7.29
CA ASN A 87 4.11 5.42 6.37
C ASN A 87 4.68 4.20 7.10
N LEU A 88 5.45 4.41 8.18
CA LEU A 88 5.92 3.33 9.04
C LEU A 88 4.77 2.60 9.71
N HIS A 89 3.76 3.32 10.21
CA HIS A 89 2.58 2.69 10.80
C HIS A 89 1.87 1.78 9.80
N HIS A 90 1.64 2.27 8.58
CA HIS A 90 1.01 1.50 7.51
C HIS A 90 1.81 0.23 7.17
N TRP A 91 3.14 0.36 7.02
CA TRP A 91 4.02 -0.79 6.79
C TRP A 91 3.97 -1.81 7.93
N HIS A 92 4.14 -1.37 9.18
CA HIS A 92 4.13 -2.27 10.33
C HIS A 92 2.77 -2.94 10.54
N TRP A 93 1.67 -2.24 10.28
CA TRP A 93 0.34 -2.82 10.37
C TRP A 93 0.18 -4.00 9.41
N HIS A 94 0.59 -3.84 8.14
CA HIS A 94 0.57 -4.93 7.16
C HIS A 94 1.60 -6.03 7.45
N LEU A 95 2.71 -5.71 8.12
CA LEU A 95 3.67 -6.71 8.58
C LEU A 95 3.10 -7.59 9.71
N VAL A 96 2.35 -7.00 10.63
CA VAL A 96 1.67 -7.70 11.73
C VAL A 96 0.44 -8.45 11.21
N TYR A 97 -0.31 -7.91 10.26
CA TYR A 97 -1.52 -8.52 9.69
C TYR A 97 -1.37 -8.82 8.19
N PRO A 98 -0.47 -9.76 7.80
CA PRO A 98 -0.21 -10.05 6.40
C PRO A 98 -1.39 -10.77 5.73
N THR A 99 -1.53 -10.61 4.41
CA THR A 99 -2.58 -11.25 3.59
C THR A 99 -2.28 -12.71 3.28
N ASP A 100 -1.02 -12.98 2.89
CA ASP A 100 -0.55 -14.26 2.38
C ASP A 100 0.63 -14.77 3.22
N SER A 101 0.35 -15.74 4.09
CA SER A 101 1.31 -16.41 4.96
C SER A 101 0.70 -17.73 5.49
N PRO A 102 1.45 -18.60 6.19
CA PRO A 102 0.87 -19.72 6.93
C PRO A 102 -0.31 -19.29 7.82
N SER A 103 -1.31 -20.17 7.96
CA SER A 103 -2.58 -19.84 8.63
C SER A 103 -2.39 -19.35 10.07
N ASN A 104 -1.42 -19.88 10.82
CA ASN A 104 -1.11 -19.43 12.18
C ASN A 104 -0.56 -17.99 12.25
N ILE A 105 -0.11 -17.43 11.13
CA ILE A 105 0.36 -16.04 11.02
C ILE A 105 -0.79 -15.14 10.58
N VAL A 106 -1.55 -15.51 9.55
CA VAL A 106 -2.63 -14.67 8.99
C VAL A 106 -3.88 -14.66 9.88
N ASN A 107 -4.24 -15.80 10.48
CA ASN A 107 -5.47 -15.97 11.26
C ASN A 107 -5.35 -15.32 12.65
N LYS A 108 -5.42 -13.99 12.66
CA LYS A 108 -5.49 -13.17 13.88
C LYS A 108 -6.93 -12.72 14.12
N ASP A 109 -7.24 -12.48 15.40
CA ASP A 109 -8.57 -12.07 15.82
C ASP A 109 -9.03 -10.81 15.08
N ARG A 110 -10.23 -10.90 14.49
CA ARG A 110 -10.95 -9.82 13.78
C ARG A 110 -10.09 -9.03 12.79
N ARG A 111 -9.14 -9.69 12.14
CA ARG A 111 -8.13 -9.02 11.29
C ARG A 111 -8.72 -8.35 10.05
N GLY A 112 -9.82 -8.88 9.51
CA GLY A 112 -10.55 -8.29 8.39
C GLY A 112 -11.34 -7.06 8.83
N GLU A 113 -11.90 -7.07 10.03
CA GLU A 113 -12.54 -5.88 10.59
C GLU A 113 -11.50 -4.81 10.89
N LEU A 114 -10.36 -5.20 11.46
CA LEU A 114 -9.27 -4.28 11.74
C LEU A 114 -8.69 -3.68 10.44
N PHE A 115 -8.64 -4.45 9.35
CA PHE A 115 -8.31 -3.94 8.02
C PHE A 115 -9.23 -2.79 7.62
N TYR A 116 -10.54 -3.00 7.71
CA TYR A 116 -11.52 -1.94 7.45
C TYR A 116 -11.30 -0.74 8.38
N TYR A 117 -11.20 -0.97 9.69
CA TYR A 117 -11.16 0.08 10.69
C TYR A 117 -9.90 0.94 10.60
N MET A 118 -8.72 0.32 10.43
CA MET A 118 -7.44 1.04 10.30
C MET A 118 -7.47 1.98 9.10
N HIS A 119 -7.86 1.48 7.91
CA HIS A 119 -7.93 2.29 6.70
C HIS A 119 -9.05 3.35 6.77
N GLN A 120 -10.18 3.02 7.40
CA GLN A 120 -11.25 3.99 7.64
C GLN A 120 -10.77 5.16 8.51
N GLN A 121 -9.96 4.89 9.55
CA GLN A 121 -9.38 5.92 10.41
C GLN A 121 -8.33 6.77 9.68
N ILE A 122 -7.48 6.17 8.84
CA ILE A 122 -6.55 6.92 7.97
C ILE A 122 -7.34 7.90 7.08
N LEU A 123 -8.39 7.42 6.41
CA LEU A 123 -9.20 8.26 5.52
C LEU A 123 -9.97 9.34 6.30
N ALA A 124 -10.47 9.04 7.49
CA ALA A 124 -11.14 10.03 8.34
C ALA A 124 -10.19 11.16 8.76
N ARG A 125 -8.98 10.81 9.24
CA ARG A 125 -7.93 11.78 9.59
C ARG A 125 -7.49 12.59 8.39
N TYR A 126 -7.20 11.93 7.27
CA TYR A 126 -6.82 12.61 6.03
C TYR A 126 -7.89 13.61 5.58
N ASN A 127 -9.18 13.26 5.66
CA ASN A 127 -10.25 14.20 5.34
C ASN A 127 -10.32 15.40 6.28
N VAL A 128 -10.01 15.23 7.58
CA VAL A 128 -9.90 16.37 8.50
C VAL A 128 -8.73 17.27 8.09
N GLU A 129 -7.56 16.70 7.80
CA GLU A 129 -6.40 17.49 7.33
C GLU A 129 -6.71 18.25 6.04
N ARG A 130 -7.39 17.62 5.08
CA ARG A 130 -7.86 18.27 3.85
C ARG A 130 -8.74 19.49 4.15
N LEU A 131 -9.74 19.33 5.02
CA LEU A 131 -10.65 20.42 5.39
C LEU A 131 -9.90 21.56 6.10
N CYS A 132 -8.97 21.26 7.00
CA CYS A 132 -8.09 22.25 7.63
C CYS A 132 -7.24 23.03 6.61
N ASN A 133 -6.88 22.40 5.49
CA ASN A 133 -6.08 22.98 4.41
C ASN A 133 -6.91 23.53 3.23
N LYS A 134 -8.22 23.76 3.45
CA LYS A 134 -9.15 24.30 2.45
C LYS A 134 -9.29 23.44 1.19
N LEU A 135 -9.13 22.13 1.34
CA LEU A 135 -9.40 21.14 0.30
C LEU A 135 -10.74 20.46 0.55
N MET A 136 -11.41 20.06 -0.52
CA MET A 136 -12.60 19.21 -0.42
C MET A 136 -12.25 17.83 0.13
N ARG A 137 -13.23 17.10 0.66
CA ARG A 137 -13.06 15.69 1.04
C ARG A 137 -12.56 14.86 -0.16
N THR A 138 -11.83 13.80 0.12
CA THR A 138 -11.31 12.88 -0.90
C THR A 138 -12.44 12.35 -1.78
N ARG A 139 -12.29 12.51 -3.09
CA ARG A 139 -13.22 11.94 -4.08
C ARG A 139 -12.98 10.43 -4.16
N LYS A 140 -14.06 9.65 -4.12
CA LYS A 140 -13.98 8.20 -4.30
C LYS A 140 -13.61 7.88 -5.75
N PHE A 141 -12.65 6.99 -5.95
CA PHE A 141 -12.27 6.50 -7.28
C PHE A 141 -13.12 5.29 -7.66
N ASN A 142 -14.38 5.54 -8.01
CA ASN A 142 -15.36 4.48 -8.30
C ASN A 142 -15.36 4.04 -9.77
N ASN A 143 -14.97 4.94 -10.68
CA ASN A 143 -14.91 4.66 -12.11
C ASN A 143 -13.46 4.52 -12.53
N LEU A 144 -13.01 3.26 -12.66
CA LEU A 144 -11.62 2.95 -12.97
C LEU A 144 -11.20 3.39 -14.39
N ARG A 145 -12.14 3.82 -15.24
CA ARG A 145 -11.86 4.31 -16.60
C ARG A 145 -11.76 5.83 -16.68
N GLU A 146 -12.07 6.55 -15.61
CA GLU A 146 -11.85 8.00 -15.55
C GLU A 146 -10.36 8.31 -15.42
N PRO A 147 -9.85 9.35 -16.11
CA PRO A 147 -8.51 9.86 -15.86
C PRO A 147 -8.35 10.27 -14.40
N MET A 148 -7.19 9.96 -13.81
CA MET A 148 -6.83 10.40 -12.46
C MET A 148 -6.23 11.82 -12.53
N PRO A 149 -6.95 12.87 -12.09
CA PRO A 149 -6.47 14.24 -12.23
C PRO A 149 -5.25 14.54 -11.34
N GLU A 150 -5.04 13.78 -10.27
CA GLU A 150 -3.92 13.94 -9.35
C GLU A 150 -2.66 13.24 -9.87
N ALA A 151 -1.66 14.04 -10.23
CA ALA A 151 -0.30 13.56 -10.48
C ALA A 151 0.44 13.28 -9.17
N TYR A 152 1.47 12.46 -9.21
CA TYR A 152 2.39 12.31 -8.07
C TYR A 152 3.79 11.90 -8.52
N PHE A 153 4.80 12.62 -8.02
CA PHE A 153 6.21 12.41 -8.31
C PHE A 153 6.95 12.19 -6.99
N SER A 154 7.06 10.93 -6.55
CA SER A 154 7.55 10.58 -5.21
C SER A 154 8.99 11.02 -4.91
N LYS A 155 9.82 11.23 -5.95
CA LYS A 155 11.28 11.48 -5.86
C LYS A 155 12.08 10.40 -5.13
N LEU A 156 11.46 9.29 -4.77
CA LEU A 156 12.13 8.17 -4.12
C LEU A 156 12.97 7.39 -5.13
N ASP A 157 14.03 6.77 -4.63
CA ASP A 157 14.84 5.83 -5.39
C ASP A 157 14.59 4.40 -4.90
N ASN A 158 14.89 3.42 -5.74
CA ASN A 158 14.94 2.01 -5.35
C ASN A 158 16.39 1.57 -5.46
N VAL A 159 17.10 1.61 -4.31
CA VAL A 159 18.54 1.33 -4.26
C VAL A 159 18.84 -0.10 -4.72
N ASN A 160 17.94 -1.05 -4.44
CA ASN A 160 18.11 -2.45 -4.84
C ASN A 160 18.05 -2.66 -6.35
N SER A 161 17.21 -1.90 -7.06
CA SER A 161 17.10 -2.00 -8.53
C SER A 161 17.90 -0.94 -9.27
N SER A 162 18.48 0.04 -8.54
CA SER A 162 19.10 1.24 -9.11
C SER A 162 18.17 2.00 -10.08
N LYS A 163 16.86 1.95 -9.82
CA LYS A 163 15.82 2.63 -10.60
C LYS A 163 15.01 3.54 -9.68
N THR A 164 14.60 4.69 -10.19
CA THR A 164 13.68 5.57 -9.47
C THR A 164 12.27 5.02 -9.46
N TRP A 165 11.52 5.29 -8.40
CA TRP A 165 10.08 5.04 -8.40
C TRP A 165 9.41 5.87 -9.50
N PRO A 166 8.67 5.23 -10.42
CA PRO A 166 8.07 5.93 -11.54
C PRO A 166 6.99 6.90 -11.06
N ALA A 167 6.94 8.07 -11.68
CA ALA A 167 5.91 9.05 -11.39
C ALA A 167 4.61 8.72 -12.13
N ARG A 168 3.49 9.14 -11.54
CA ARG A 168 2.20 9.16 -12.23
C ARG A 168 1.92 10.58 -12.72
N PHE A 169 1.87 10.75 -14.04
CA PHE A 169 1.53 12.04 -14.64
C PHE A 169 0.05 12.38 -14.46
N LYS A 170 -0.25 13.67 -14.56
CA LYS A 170 -1.62 14.19 -14.49
C LYS A 170 -2.51 13.54 -15.56
N ASN A 171 -3.74 13.20 -15.19
CA ASN A 171 -4.73 12.55 -16.04
C ASN A 171 -4.29 11.17 -16.57
N ALA A 172 -3.40 10.48 -15.87
CA ALA A 172 -3.12 9.07 -16.17
C ALA A 172 -4.41 8.24 -16.06
N THR A 173 -4.64 7.38 -17.05
CA THR A 173 -5.77 6.45 -17.09
C THR A 173 -5.28 5.06 -16.76
N LEU A 174 -6.10 4.27 -16.05
CA LEU A 174 -5.81 2.85 -15.88
C LEU A 174 -6.00 2.09 -17.19
N SER A 175 -5.29 0.98 -17.33
CA SER A 175 -5.42 0.04 -18.43
C SER A 175 -5.37 -1.39 -17.88
N ASP A 176 -5.79 -2.36 -18.68
CA ASP A 176 -5.63 -3.77 -18.35
C ASP A 176 -4.13 -4.09 -18.18
N VAL A 177 -3.81 -4.90 -17.17
CA VAL A 177 -2.42 -5.20 -16.81
C VAL A 177 -2.07 -6.57 -17.40
N ASN A 178 -1.03 -6.62 -18.23
CA ASN A 178 -0.55 -7.83 -18.87
C ASN A 178 0.97 -7.93 -18.78
N ARG A 179 1.47 -8.24 -17.58
CA ARG A 179 2.90 -8.35 -17.26
C ARG A 179 3.24 -9.80 -16.95
N ASP A 180 3.24 -10.65 -17.98
CA ASP A 180 3.46 -12.10 -17.85
C ASP A 180 4.80 -12.44 -17.13
N ASN A 181 5.86 -11.66 -17.39
CA ASN A 181 7.16 -11.82 -16.73
C ASN A 181 7.09 -11.63 -15.21
N ASP A 182 6.12 -10.86 -14.72
CA ASP A 182 5.89 -10.59 -13.29
C ASP A 182 4.80 -11.52 -12.71
N GLY A 183 4.21 -12.40 -13.53
CA GLY A 183 3.08 -13.23 -13.14
C GLY A 183 1.78 -12.46 -12.91
N LEU A 184 1.66 -11.24 -13.47
CA LEU A 184 0.53 -10.33 -13.25
C LEU A 184 -0.28 -10.16 -14.53
N ARG A 185 -1.49 -10.72 -14.55
CA ARG A 185 -2.42 -10.55 -15.68
C ARG A 185 -3.86 -10.47 -15.20
N PHE A 186 -4.51 -9.34 -15.46
CA PHE A 186 -5.92 -9.11 -15.15
C PHE A 186 -6.48 -7.92 -15.94
N GLU A 187 -7.80 -7.88 -16.09
CA GLU A 187 -8.51 -6.78 -16.74
C GLU A 187 -9.11 -5.84 -15.70
N LEU A 188 -9.28 -4.58 -16.03
CA LEU A 188 -10.05 -3.65 -15.20
C LEU A 188 -11.50 -4.12 -15.01
N ALA A 189 -12.02 -4.90 -15.95
CA ALA A 189 -13.33 -5.54 -15.85
C ALA A 189 -13.39 -6.61 -14.74
N ASP A 190 -12.27 -7.23 -14.36
CA ASP A 190 -12.22 -8.14 -13.20
C ASP A 190 -12.54 -7.40 -11.91
N LEU A 191 -11.96 -6.21 -11.72
CA LEU A 191 -12.22 -5.37 -10.55
C LEU A 191 -13.69 -4.92 -10.50
N ASP A 192 -14.27 -4.53 -11.65
CA ASP A 192 -15.71 -4.20 -11.73
C ASP A 192 -16.58 -5.40 -11.32
N ARG A 193 -16.28 -6.61 -11.83
CA ARG A 193 -16.99 -7.84 -11.47
C ARG A 193 -16.89 -8.16 -9.98
N TRP A 194 -15.71 -8.03 -9.39
CA TRP A 194 -15.49 -8.28 -7.97
C TRP A 194 -16.24 -7.28 -7.09
N ARG A 195 -16.20 -6.00 -7.43
CA ARG A 195 -16.99 -4.96 -6.76
C ARG A 195 -18.48 -5.32 -6.77
N ASP A 196 -19.03 -5.65 -7.94
CA ASP A 196 -20.46 -5.89 -8.08
C ASP A 196 -20.90 -7.14 -7.30
N ARG A 197 -20.08 -8.21 -7.28
CA ARG A 197 -20.33 -9.41 -6.46
C ARG A 197 -20.26 -9.16 -4.96
N ILE A 198 -19.32 -8.32 -4.52
CA ILE A 198 -19.22 -7.92 -3.11
C ILE A 198 -20.46 -7.10 -2.72
N LEU A 199 -20.90 -6.16 -3.58
CA LEU A 199 -22.12 -5.38 -3.35
C LEU A 199 -23.37 -6.27 -3.31
N GLU A 200 -23.47 -7.27 -4.19
CA GLU A 200 -24.55 -8.26 -4.16
C GLU A 200 -24.57 -9.06 -2.84
N ALA A 201 -23.40 -9.50 -2.36
CA ALA A 201 -23.29 -10.19 -1.07
C ALA A 201 -23.75 -9.30 0.11
N ILE A 202 -23.42 -8.01 0.08
CA ILE A 202 -23.88 -7.03 1.07
C ILE A 202 -25.41 -6.86 0.98
N HIS A 203 -25.97 -6.66 -0.20
CA HIS A 203 -27.41 -6.46 -0.38
C HIS A 203 -28.25 -7.69 0.02
N THR A 204 -27.72 -8.90 -0.20
CA THR A 204 -28.39 -10.15 0.17
C THR A 204 -28.10 -10.57 1.61
N GLY A 205 -27.21 -9.86 2.33
CA GLY A 205 -26.83 -10.18 3.70
C GLY A 205 -26.10 -11.50 3.87
N SER A 206 -25.48 -12.06 2.80
CA SER A 206 -24.81 -13.35 2.85
C SER A 206 -23.72 -13.49 1.78
N VAL A 207 -22.71 -14.32 2.06
CA VAL A 207 -21.62 -14.64 1.13
C VAL A 207 -21.68 -16.11 0.71
N SER A 208 -21.28 -16.39 -0.52
CA SER A 208 -21.34 -17.73 -1.11
C SER A 208 -20.00 -18.43 -1.00
N THR A 209 -19.99 -19.61 -0.40
CA THR A 209 -18.83 -20.51 -0.36
C THR A 209 -18.57 -21.15 -1.73
N PRO A 210 -17.41 -21.77 -1.97
CA PRO A 210 -17.14 -22.52 -3.19
C PRO A 210 -18.11 -23.70 -3.44
N ARG A 211 -18.82 -24.16 -2.40
CA ARG A 211 -19.82 -25.25 -2.48
C ARG A 211 -21.24 -24.73 -2.75
N GLY A 212 -21.43 -23.42 -2.84
CA GLY A 212 -22.74 -22.80 -3.03
C GLY A 212 -23.55 -22.58 -1.74
N GLU A 213 -23.02 -23.00 -0.59
CA GLU A 213 -23.61 -22.68 0.72
C GLU A 213 -23.50 -21.17 0.99
N ARG A 214 -24.53 -20.60 1.63
CA ARG A 214 -24.55 -19.19 2.02
C ARG A 214 -24.21 -19.01 3.49
N ILE A 215 -23.23 -18.17 3.78
CA ILE A 215 -22.86 -17.76 5.13
C ILE A 215 -23.43 -16.36 5.39
N PRO A 216 -24.27 -16.17 6.43
CA PRO A 216 -24.87 -14.87 6.72
C PRO A 216 -23.81 -13.85 7.18
N LEU A 217 -23.97 -12.60 6.75
CA LEU A 217 -23.23 -11.46 7.26
C LEU A 217 -23.93 -10.95 8.53
N THR A 218 -23.54 -11.50 9.68
CA THR A 218 -24.13 -11.13 10.99
C THR A 218 -23.58 -9.80 11.51
N GLU A 219 -24.24 -9.21 12.49
CA GLU A 219 -23.76 -7.97 13.14
C GLU A 219 -22.36 -8.13 13.75
N GLU A 220 -22.05 -9.30 14.31
CA GLU A 220 -20.77 -9.57 14.98
C GLU A 220 -19.63 -9.87 14.01
N LYS A 221 -19.90 -10.64 12.93
CA LYS A 221 -18.84 -11.20 12.06
C LYS A 221 -18.85 -10.67 10.63
N GLY A 222 -19.92 -9.97 10.24
CA GLY A 222 -20.12 -9.55 8.85
C GLY A 222 -18.99 -8.66 8.33
N ILE A 223 -18.55 -7.69 9.14
CA ILE A 223 -17.48 -6.77 8.74
C ILE A 223 -16.11 -7.46 8.65
N ASP A 224 -15.84 -8.44 9.52
CA ASP A 224 -14.59 -9.21 9.48
C ASP A 224 -14.53 -10.11 8.23
N ILE A 225 -15.65 -10.74 7.88
CA ILE A 225 -15.80 -11.49 6.64
C ILE A 225 -15.56 -10.55 5.45
N LEU A 226 -16.25 -9.41 5.39
CA LEU A 226 -16.14 -8.46 4.27
C LEU A 226 -14.72 -7.91 4.13
N GLY A 227 -14.02 -7.63 5.23
CA GLY A 227 -12.63 -7.19 5.20
C GLY A 227 -11.70 -8.22 4.55
N ASN A 228 -11.83 -9.50 4.92
CA ASN A 228 -11.06 -10.59 4.32
C ASN A 228 -11.41 -10.85 2.85
N LEU A 229 -12.64 -10.55 2.41
CA LEU A 229 -13.03 -10.62 0.99
C LEU A 229 -12.48 -9.44 0.18
N MET A 230 -12.54 -8.23 0.75
CA MET A 230 -12.19 -6.97 0.07
C MET A 230 -10.70 -6.84 -0.20
N GLU A 231 -9.85 -7.21 0.78
CA GLU A 231 -8.41 -6.98 0.70
C GLU A 231 -7.75 -7.69 -0.49
N SER A 232 -7.78 -9.00 -0.69
CA SER A 232 -8.29 -10.10 0.13
C SER A 232 -7.15 -10.76 0.94
N SER A 233 -7.48 -11.67 1.87
CA SER A 233 -6.50 -12.48 2.59
C SER A 233 -6.67 -13.99 2.33
N ASN A 234 -5.73 -14.81 2.82
CA ASN A 234 -5.85 -16.28 2.84
C ASN A 234 -7.10 -16.79 3.58
N LEU A 235 -7.80 -15.93 4.33
CA LEU A 235 -9.04 -16.23 5.05
C LEU A 235 -10.30 -15.88 4.24
N SER A 236 -10.15 -15.34 3.03
CA SER A 236 -11.27 -15.07 2.13
C SER A 236 -12.08 -16.35 1.87
N ILE A 237 -13.36 -16.32 2.20
CA ILE A 237 -14.28 -17.48 2.09
C ILE A 237 -14.33 -18.02 0.66
N ASN A 238 -14.24 -17.13 -0.34
CA ASN A 238 -14.30 -17.51 -1.74
C ASN A 238 -13.54 -16.51 -2.64
N ARG A 239 -12.21 -16.52 -2.54
CA ARG A 239 -11.30 -15.65 -3.34
C ARG A 239 -11.53 -15.78 -4.84
N LYS A 240 -11.97 -16.95 -5.35
CA LYS A 240 -12.31 -17.14 -6.77
C LYS A 240 -13.54 -16.34 -7.20
N LEU A 241 -14.55 -16.22 -6.33
CA LEU A 241 -15.77 -15.49 -6.62
C LEU A 241 -15.60 -13.98 -6.38
N TYR A 242 -15.06 -13.62 -5.22
CA TYR A 242 -14.98 -12.23 -4.76
C TYR A 242 -13.68 -11.51 -5.14
N GLY A 243 -12.67 -12.25 -5.59
CA GLY A 243 -11.41 -11.69 -6.06
C GLY A 243 -10.58 -11.03 -4.98
N GLU A 244 -9.82 -10.02 -5.40
CA GLU A 244 -8.80 -9.32 -4.61
C GLU A 244 -8.85 -7.81 -4.89
N LEU A 245 -10.05 -7.23 -4.74
CA LEU A 245 -10.38 -5.91 -5.26
C LEU A 245 -9.40 -4.81 -4.80
N HIS A 246 -9.10 -4.74 -3.51
CA HIS A 246 -8.19 -3.73 -2.97
C HIS A 246 -6.75 -3.91 -3.47
N ASN A 247 -6.19 -5.12 -3.34
CA ASN A 247 -4.80 -5.40 -3.72
C ASN A 247 -4.57 -5.17 -5.22
N PHE A 248 -5.47 -5.65 -6.08
CA PHE A 248 -5.34 -5.44 -7.52
C PHE A 248 -5.65 -3.99 -7.94
N GLY A 249 -6.41 -3.24 -7.14
CA GLY A 249 -6.55 -1.79 -7.29
C GLY A 249 -5.20 -1.08 -7.13
N HIS A 250 -4.43 -1.45 -6.10
CA HIS A 250 -3.06 -0.96 -5.93
C HIS A 250 -2.16 -1.34 -7.12
N VAL A 251 -2.23 -2.59 -7.60
CA VAL A 251 -1.44 -3.05 -8.76
C VAL A 251 -1.78 -2.25 -10.02
N ALA A 252 -3.07 -2.05 -10.32
CA ALA A 252 -3.51 -1.28 -11.48
C ALA A 252 -3.01 0.17 -11.45
N ILE A 253 -3.11 0.83 -10.29
CA ILE A 253 -2.61 2.21 -10.10
C ILE A 253 -1.08 2.25 -10.21
N SER A 254 -0.39 1.29 -9.61
CA SER A 254 1.07 1.26 -9.57
C SER A 254 1.66 1.07 -10.97
N PHE A 255 1.08 0.20 -11.80
CA PHE A 255 1.58 -0.08 -13.16
C PHE A 255 0.89 0.74 -14.25
N CYS A 256 0.11 1.77 -13.94
CA CYS A 256 -0.59 2.55 -14.96
C CYS A 256 0.34 3.22 -16.00
N HIS A 257 1.63 3.36 -15.69
CA HIS A 257 2.65 3.92 -16.57
C HIS A 257 3.28 2.89 -17.53
N ASP A 258 3.18 1.59 -17.24
CA ASP A 258 3.74 0.49 -18.04
C ASP A 258 2.92 -0.81 -17.80
N PRO A 259 1.64 -0.87 -18.20
CA PRO A 259 0.74 -1.95 -17.79
C PRO A 259 1.05 -3.29 -18.46
N ASP A 260 1.84 -3.33 -19.54
CA ASP A 260 2.18 -4.54 -20.27
C ASP A 260 3.69 -4.86 -20.29
N ASN A 261 4.46 -4.18 -19.44
CA ASN A 261 5.91 -4.37 -19.30
C ASN A 261 6.72 -4.10 -20.58
N ARG A 262 6.18 -3.35 -21.53
CA ARG A 262 6.89 -3.01 -22.78
C ARG A 262 8.08 -2.08 -22.53
N TYR A 263 8.04 -1.28 -21.46
CA TYR A 263 9.09 -0.32 -21.12
C TYR A 263 10.04 -0.83 -20.03
N LEU A 264 9.86 -2.06 -19.54
CA LEU A 264 10.70 -2.68 -18.51
C LEU A 264 10.82 -1.83 -17.24
N VAL A 265 9.76 -1.07 -16.93
CA VAL A 265 9.67 -0.28 -15.71
C VAL A 265 9.05 -1.17 -14.63
N ASN A 266 9.74 -1.26 -13.50
CA ASN A 266 9.28 -1.99 -12.33
C ASN A 266 8.93 -0.99 -11.23
N ASN A 267 7.98 -1.36 -10.39
CA ASN A 267 7.73 -0.72 -9.10
C ASN A 267 8.58 -1.39 -8.01
#